data_AF-A0A2H9P827-F1
#
_entry.id   AF-A0A2H9P827-F1
#
_cell.length_a   1.000
_cell.length_b   1.000
_cell.length_c   1.000
_cell.angle_alpha   90.00
_cell.angle_beta   90.00
_cell.angle_gamma   90.00
#
_symmetry.space_group_name_H-M   'P 1'
#
loop_
_entity.id
_entity.type
_entity.pdbx_description
1 polymer ?
#
loop_
_entity_poly.entity_id
_entity_poly.type
_entity_poly.pdbx_seq_one_letter_code
_entity_poly.pdbx_strand_id
1 'polypeptide(L)'
;MGFEDAVKAIDAELAEKETRQAALLAKTRDAIRDCAKAIKAIHVGETPSLEALDAKAAEIRGMDKGFEGIAFSFYQEYAEIKCFLALSGHEELPDYNDLKIPPLAWLSGLCDCVGELRRAMQIALMAGDRKQAEHCFKEMEHIYDNVMTL
;
A
#
# COMPACT_ATOMS: atom_id res chain seq x y z
N MET A 1 -43.91 7.15 10.43
CA MET A 1 -42.70 7.12 11.29
C MET A 1 -42.72 8.39 12.11
N GLY A 2 -42.80 8.27 13.44
CA GLY A 2 -42.78 9.44 14.33
C GLY A 2 -41.38 10.02 14.46
N PHE A 3 -41.27 11.24 15.01
CA PHE A 3 -39.99 11.88 15.30
C PHE A 3 -39.08 11.00 16.18
N GLU A 4 -39.64 10.40 17.24
CA GLU A 4 -38.88 9.52 18.16
C GLU A 4 -38.37 8.25 17.47
N ASP A 5 -39.16 7.66 16.57
CA ASP A 5 -38.75 6.48 15.80
C ASP A 5 -37.59 6.82 14.85
N ALA A 6 -37.65 7.99 14.21
CA ALA A 6 -36.59 8.47 13.32
C ALA A 6 -35.29 8.72 14.10
N VAL A 7 -35.36 9.32 15.28
CA VAL A 7 -34.19 9.54 16.14
C VAL A 7 -33.55 8.21 16.58
N LYS A 8 -34.35 7.23 17.01
CA LYS A 8 -33.84 5.89 17.39
C LYS A 8 -33.19 5.15 16.22
N ALA A 9 -33.75 5.27 15.02
CA ALA A 9 -33.15 4.67 13.83
C ALA A 9 -31.78 5.30 13.51
N ILE A 10 -31.67 6.62 13.61
CA ILE A 10 -30.40 7.34 13.41
C ILE A 10 -29.36 6.95 14.47
N ASP A 11 -29.76 6.86 15.75
CA ASP A 11 -28.86 6.46 16.83
C ASP A 11 -28.26 5.06 16.61
N ALA A 12 -29.09 4.11 16.17
CA ALA A 12 -28.63 2.77 15.81
C ALA A 12 -27.65 2.77 14.62
N GLU A 13 -27.94 3.56 13.58
CA GLU A 13 -27.06 3.70 12.40
C GLU A 13 -25.70 4.32 12.79
N LEU A 14 -25.70 5.34 13.65
CA LEU A 14 -24.48 5.98 14.14
C LEU A 14 -23.64 5.01 14.98
N ALA A 15 -24.25 4.24 15.88
CA ALA A 15 -23.53 3.26 16.70
C ALA A 15 -22.87 2.16 15.84
N GLU A 16 -23.55 1.68 14.79
CA GLU A 16 -22.96 0.75 13.82
C GLU A 16 -21.77 1.39 13.10
N LYS A 17 -21.94 2.63 12.64
CA LYS A 17 -20.90 3.37 11.92
C LYS A 17 -19.67 3.61 12.79
N GLU A 18 -19.84 4.01 14.04
CA GLU A 18 -18.75 4.18 15.01
C GLU A 18 -18.00 2.87 15.28
N THR A 19 -18.73 1.76 15.47
CA THR A 19 -18.14 0.43 15.68
C THR A 19 -17.27 0.02 14.50
N ARG A 20 -17.77 0.21 13.27
CA ARG A 20 -17.04 -0.10 12.03
C ARG A 20 -15.82 0.80 11.86
N GLN A 21 -15.94 2.10 12.15
CA GLN A 21 -14.84 3.05 12.09
C GLN A 21 -13.70 2.67 13.05
N ALA A 22 -14.04 2.33 14.30
CA ALA A 22 -13.08 1.92 15.31
C ALA A 22 -12.33 0.64 14.90
N ALA A 23 -13.07 -0.35 14.38
CA ALA A 23 -12.47 -1.59 13.89
C ALA A 23 -11.55 -1.35 12.69
N LEU A 24 -11.96 -0.50 11.74
CA LEU A 24 -11.15 -0.13 10.58
C LEU A 24 -9.84 0.58 10.99
N LEU A 25 -9.89 1.52 11.94
CA LEU A 25 -8.71 2.19 12.48
C LEU A 25 -7.73 1.21 13.11
N ALA A 26 -8.23 0.27 13.92
CA ALA A 26 -7.40 -0.74 14.56
C ALA A 26 -6.70 -1.65 13.54
N LYS A 27 -7.45 -2.13 12.53
CA LYS A 27 -6.92 -2.99 11.47
C LYS A 27 -5.92 -2.28 10.58
N THR A 28 -6.20 -1.04 10.20
CA THR A 28 -5.29 -0.21 9.38
C THR A 28 -3.95 -0.03 10.08
N ARG A 29 -3.94 0.32 11.38
CA ARG A 29 -2.71 0.47 12.16
C ARG A 29 -1.90 -0.82 12.27
N ASP A 30 -2.59 -1.95 12.39
CA ASP A 30 -1.93 -3.26 12.45
C ASP A 30 -1.37 -3.68 11.09
N ALA A 31 -2.06 -3.35 10.00
CA ALA A 31 -1.60 -3.61 8.64
C ALA A 31 -0.35 -2.78 8.28
N ILE A 32 -0.33 -1.48 8.63
CA ILE A 32 0.86 -0.61 8.50
C ILE A 32 2.06 -1.19 9.25
N ARG A 33 1.87 -1.71 10.46
CA ARG A 33 2.97 -2.34 11.21
C ARG A 33 3.53 -3.54 10.48
N ASP A 34 2.69 -4.31 9.80
CA ASP A 34 3.13 -5.46 9.03
C ASP A 34 3.79 -5.07 7.71
N CYS A 35 3.34 -3.98 7.06
CA CYS A 35 4.08 -3.37 5.94
C CYS A 35 5.49 -2.98 6.37
N ALA A 36 5.64 -2.28 7.50
CA ALA A 36 6.94 -1.91 8.04
C ALA A 36 7.86 -3.10 8.36
N LYS A 37 7.29 -4.25 8.79
CA LYS A 37 8.06 -5.50 8.96
C LYS A 37 8.46 -6.09 7.61
N ALA A 38 7.54 -6.15 6.66
CA ALA A 38 7.78 -6.72 5.34
C ALA A 38 8.87 -5.96 4.59
N ILE A 39 8.79 -4.63 4.52
CA ILE A 39 9.81 -3.82 3.83
C ILE A 39 11.18 -3.96 4.49
N LYS A 40 11.23 -4.04 5.82
CA LYS A 40 12.47 -4.29 6.56
C LYS A 40 13.06 -5.67 6.24
N ALA A 41 12.23 -6.71 6.14
CA ALA A 41 12.66 -8.05 5.77
C ALA A 41 13.25 -8.06 4.34
N ILE A 42 12.58 -7.39 3.40
CA ILE A 42 13.06 -7.24 2.02
C ILE A 42 14.44 -6.57 1.99
N HIS A 43 14.65 -5.51 2.79
CA HIS A 43 15.93 -4.81 2.84
C HIS A 43 17.11 -5.63 3.39
N VAL A 44 16.84 -6.68 4.16
CA VAL A 44 17.89 -7.60 4.65
C VAL A 44 18.05 -8.83 3.75
N GLY A 45 17.41 -8.83 2.57
CA GLY A 45 17.51 -9.90 1.58
C GLY A 45 16.57 -11.08 1.83
N GLU A 46 15.61 -10.95 2.74
CA GLU A 46 14.56 -11.95 2.91
C GLU A 46 13.44 -11.73 1.87
N THR A 47 12.80 -12.81 1.45
CA THR A 47 11.61 -12.75 0.57
C THR A 47 10.38 -13.11 1.40
N PRO A 48 9.75 -12.14 2.10
CA PRO A 48 8.59 -12.42 2.92
C PRO A 48 7.40 -12.81 2.04
N SER A 49 6.59 -13.78 2.50
CA SER A 49 5.26 -13.99 1.92
C SER A 49 4.38 -12.78 2.20
N LEU A 50 3.74 -12.25 1.17
CA LEU A 50 2.80 -11.13 1.28
C LEU A 50 1.34 -11.56 1.43
N GLU A 51 1.06 -12.86 1.49
CA GLU A 51 -0.31 -13.39 1.57
C GLU A 51 -1.10 -12.80 2.76
N ALA A 52 -0.42 -12.61 3.89
CA ALA A 52 -1.01 -11.98 5.07
C ALA A 52 -1.37 -10.50 4.83
N LEU A 53 -0.53 -9.76 4.10
CA LEU A 53 -0.82 -8.38 3.72
C LEU A 53 -1.92 -8.30 2.67
N ASP A 54 -1.94 -9.22 1.70
CA ASP A 54 -3.00 -9.32 0.69
C ASP A 54 -4.36 -9.62 1.37
N ALA A 55 -4.38 -10.51 2.37
CA ALA A 55 -5.57 -10.79 3.17
C ALA A 55 -6.05 -9.56 3.96
N LYS A 56 -5.13 -8.80 4.57
CA LYS A 56 -5.47 -7.55 5.26
C LYS A 56 -6.00 -6.49 4.30
N ALA A 57 -5.42 -6.35 3.11
CA ALA A 57 -5.93 -5.45 2.08
C ALA A 57 -7.36 -5.81 1.67
N ALA A 58 -7.65 -7.11 1.52
CA ALA A 58 -9.00 -7.57 1.22
C ALA A 58 -10.00 -7.30 2.37
N GLU A 59 -9.58 -7.50 3.61
CA GLU A 59 -10.41 -7.22 4.78
C GLU A 59 -10.71 -5.73 4.94
N ILE A 60 -9.69 -4.88 4.86
CA ILE A 60 -9.81 -3.42 5.01
C ILE A 60 -10.72 -2.84 3.93
N ARG A 61 -10.59 -3.28 2.67
CA ARG A 61 -11.47 -2.91 1.56
C ARG A 61 -12.94 -3.29 1.78
N GLY A 62 -13.20 -4.36 2.52
CA GLY A 62 -14.56 -4.73 2.90
C GLY A 62 -15.19 -3.77 3.91
N MET A 63 -14.37 -3.00 4.62
CA MET A 63 -14.78 -2.18 5.76
C MET A 63 -14.71 -0.67 5.51
N ASP A 64 -13.86 -0.23 4.58
CA ASP A 64 -13.53 1.19 4.36
C ASP A 64 -14.56 2.00 3.56
N LYS A 65 -15.64 1.37 3.08
CA LYS A 65 -16.72 2.08 2.37
C LYS A 65 -17.35 3.17 3.24
N GLY A 66 -17.26 4.43 2.80
CA GLY A 66 -17.68 5.62 3.56
C GLY A 66 -16.64 6.11 4.58
N PHE A 67 -15.43 5.57 4.54
CA PHE A 67 -14.27 5.87 5.37
C PHE A 67 -12.95 5.80 4.58
N GLU A 68 -13.00 6.08 3.28
CA GLU A 68 -11.93 5.80 2.31
C GLU A 68 -10.58 6.44 2.69
N GLY A 69 -10.61 7.57 3.40
CA GLY A 69 -9.40 8.24 3.88
C GLY A 69 -8.69 7.53 5.04
N ILE A 70 -9.36 6.65 5.80
CA ILE A 70 -8.77 6.00 6.98
C ILE A 70 -7.67 5.02 6.59
N ALA A 71 -7.91 4.25 5.54
CA ALA A 71 -7.00 3.20 5.09
C ALA A 71 -5.95 3.67 4.06
N PHE A 72 -5.97 4.96 3.70
CA PHE A 72 -5.11 5.49 2.62
C PHE A 72 -3.63 5.21 2.84
N SER A 73 -3.10 5.48 4.04
CA SER A 73 -1.69 5.26 4.36
C SER A 73 -1.30 3.78 4.30
N PHE A 74 -2.19 2.88 4.72
CA PHE A 74 -1.96 1.45 4.57
C PHE A 74 -1.88 1.06 3.08
N TYR A 75 -2.82 1.52 2.25
CA TYR A 75 -2.81 1.19 0.83
C TYR A 75 -1.59 1.75 0.10
N GLN A 76 -1.10 2.92 0.52
CA GLN A 76 0.14 3.51 0.01
C GLN A 76 1.35 2.64 0.34
N GLU A 77 1.55 2.25 1.61
CA GLU A 77 2.66 1.37 2.02
C GLU A 77 2.55 -0.03 1.39
N TYR A 78 1.33 -0.55 1.26
CA TYR A 78 1.08 -1.82 0.58
C TYR A 78 1.46 -1.73 -0.90
N ALA A 79 1.08 -0.66 -1.59
CA ALA A 79 1.44 -0.43 -2.99
C ALA A 79 2.96 -0.30 -3.16
N GLU A 80 3.64 0.44 -2.28
CA GLU A 80 5.10 0.59 -2.28
C GLU A 80 5.78 -0.78 -2.26
N ILE A 81 5.41 -1.65 -1.30
CA ILE A 81 5.99 -2.99 -1.16
C ILE A 81 5.75 -3.85 -2.41
N LYS A 82 4.52 -3.85 -2.93
CA LYS A 82 4.15 -4.67 -4.11
C LYS A 82 4.90 -4.19 -5.35
N CYS A 83 4.98 -2.88 -5.57
CA CYS A 83 5.71 -2.29 -6.69
C CYS A 83 7.22 -2.55 -6.56
N PHE A 84 7.78 -2.37 -5.37
CA PHE A 84 9.21 -2.56 -5.15
C PHE A 84 9.65 -4.01 -5.42
N LEU A 85 8.89 -4.99 -4.94
CA LEU A 85 9.20 -6.40 -5.20
C LEU A 85 9.12 -6.76 -6.68
N ALA A 86 8.07 -6.30 -7.36
CA ALA A 86 7.93 -6.55 -8.79
C ALA A 86 9.11 -5.95 -9.57
N LEU A 87 9.39 -4.65 -9.37
CA LEU A 87 10.44 -3.95 -10.11
C LEU A 87 11.84 -4.48 -9.78
N SER A 88 12.14 -4.74 -8.51
CA SER A 88 13.45 -5.30 -8.11
C SER A 88 13.64 -6.74 -8.59
N GLY A 89 12.55 -7.49 -8.73
CA GLY A 89 12.50 -8.86 -9.24
C GLY A 89 12.44 -8.99 -10.77
N HIS A 90 12.45 -7.88 -11.51
CA HIS A 90 12.27 -7.87 -12.98
C HIS A 90 10.91 -8.43 -13.43
N GLU A 91 9.87 -8.24 -12.61
CA GLU A 91 8.49 -8.61 -12.89
C GLU A 91 7.67 -7.41 -13.37
N GLU A 92 6.48 -7.67 -13.90
CA GLU A 92 5.55 -6.61 -14.32
C GLU A 92 5.04 -5.81 -13.12
N LEU A 93 5.01 -4.48 -13.27
CA LEU A 93 4.47 -3.57 -12.26
C LEU A 93 2.97 -3.83 -12.07
N PRO A 94 2.51 -4.21 -10.86
CA PRO A 94 1.08 -4.43 -10.62
C PRO A 94 0.31 -3.11 -10.70
N ASP A 95 -0.86 -3.12 -11.35
CA ASP A 95 -1.72 -1.95 -11.42
C ASP A 95 -2.65 -1.80 -10.18
N TYR A 96 -3.31 -0.65 -10.06
CA TYR A 96 -4.21 -0.38 -8.92
C TYR A 96 -5.48 -1.25 -8.94
N ASN A 97 -5.93 -1.73 -10.11
CA ASN A 97 -7.09 -2.62 -10.25
C ASN A 97 -6.74 -4.04 -9.79
N ASP A 98 -5.53 -4.51 -10.11
CA ASP A 98 -5.00 -5.81 -9.70
C ASP A 98 -4.86 -5.88 -8.18
N LEU A 99 -4.29 -4.80 -7.60
CA LEU A 99 -4.16 -4.66 -6.15
C LEU A 99 -5.51 -4.34 -5.47
N LYS A 100 -6.51 -3.90 -6.24
CA LYS A 100 -7.83 -3.49 -5.76
C LYS A 100 -7.74 -2.42 -4.68
N ILE A 101 -6.96 -1.37 -4.96
CA ILE A 101 -6.73 -0.22 -4.06
C ILE A 101 -7.06 1.11 -4.77
N PRO A 102 -7.25 2.21 -4.02
CA PRO A 102 -7.49 3.52 -4.63
C PRO A 102 -6.34 3.96 -5.56
N PRO A 103 -6.62 4.53 -6.74
CA PRO A 103 -5.59 4.94 -7.70
C PRO A 103 -4.56 5.92 -7.13
N LEU A 104 -5.02 6.86 -6.29
CA LEU A 104 -4.14 7.83 -5.64
C LEU A 104 -3.20 7.16 -4.63
N ALA A 105 -3.68 6.16 -3.88
CA ALA A 105 -2.83 5.43 -2.95
C ALA A 105 -1.78 4.58 -3.70
N TRP A 106 -2.16 3.96 -4.82
CA TRP A 106 -1.22 3.27 -5.70
C TRP A 106 -0.15 4.21 -6.25
N LEU A 107 -0.54 5.36 -6.81
CA LEU A 107 0.39 6.34 -7.36
C LEU A 107 1.34 6.88 -6.29
N SER A 108 0.83 7.21 -5.10
CA SER A 108 1.66 7.64 -3.97
C SER A 108 2.64 6.56 -3.54
N GLY A 109 2.21 5.30 -3.46
CA GLY A 109 3.10 4.18 -3.11
C GLY A 109 4.16 3.91 -4.18
N LEU A 110 3.82 4.07 -5.46
CA LEU A 110 4.78 3.99 -6.56
C LEU A 110 5.85 5.09 -6.46
N CYS A 111 5.46 6.31 -6.08
CA CYS A 111 6.41 7.40 -5.83
C CYS A 111 7.33 7.11 -4.65
N ASP A 112 6.83 6.53 -3.56
CA ASP A 112 7.66 6.12 -2.42
C ASP A 112 8.62 4.98 -2.79
N CYS A 113 8.18 4.05 -3.63
CA CYS A 113 9.00 2.94 -4.16
C CYS A 113 10.27 3.43 -4.89
N VAL A 114 10.27 4.63 -5.47
CA VAL A 114 11.48 5.25 -6.06
C VAL A 114 12.60 5.38 -5.00
N GLY A 115 12.23 5.71 -3.76
CA GLY A 115 13.15 5.76 -2.63
C GLY A 115 13.83 4.41 -2.36
N GLU A 116 13.08 3.32 -2.49
CA GLU A 116 13.58 1.97 -2.26
C GLU A 116 14.36 1.41 -3.44
N LEU A 117 13.97 1.70 -4.69
CA LEU A 117 14.80 1.42 -5.87
C LEU A 117 16.14 2.13 -5.79
N ARG A 118 16.19 3.37 -5.30
CA ARG A 118 17.44 4.10 -5.08
C ARG A 118 18.31 3.41 -4.03
N ARG A 119 17.73 2.91 -2.93
CA ARG A 119 18.46 2.13 -1.92
C ARG A 119 19.01 0.84 -2.53
N ALA A 120 18.18 0.09 -3.25
CA ALA A 120 18.58 -1.14 -3.91
C ALA A 120 19.71 -0.91 -4.94
N MET A 121 19.62 0.17 -5.73
CA MET A 121 20.66 0.59 -6.67
C MET A 121 22.00 0.84 -5.94
N GLN A 122 21.99 1.57 -4.83
CA GLN A 122 23.21 1.84 -4.06
C GLN A 122 23.82 0.57 -3.48
N ILE A 123 23.00 -0.36 -2.97
CA ILE A 123 23.44 -1.66 -2.48
C ILE A 123 24.10 -2.46 -3.61
N ALA A 124 23.47 -2.52 -4.79
CA ALA A 124 24.01 -3.20 -5.97
C ALA A 124 25.36 -2.60 -6.40
N LEU A 125 25.47 -1.26 -6.42
CA LEU A 125 26.74 -0.58 -6.70
C LEU A 125 27.84 -0.95 -5.71
N MET A 126 27.54 -0.97 -4.41
CA MET A 126 28.49 -1.38 -3.36
C MET A 126 28.94 -2.84 -3.52
N ALA A 127 28.05 -3.71 -4.01
CA ALA A 127 28.35 -5.11 -4.30
C ALA A 127 29.09 -5.32 -5.64
N GLY A 128 29.29 -4.26 -6.44
CA GLY A 128 29.85 -4.37 -7.79
C GLY A 128 28.88 -4.91 -8.84
N ASP A 129 27.60 -5.07 -8.49
CA ASP A 129 26.54 -5.51 -9.41
C ASP A 129 26.02 -4.32 -10.23
N ARG A 130 26.77 -4.02 -11.31
CA ARG A 130 26.38 -2.97 -12.25
C ARG A 130 25.04 -3.23 -12.93
N LYS A 131 24.71 -4.50 -13.21
CA LYS A 131 23.49 -4.85 -13.95
C LYS A 131 22.25 -4.51 -13.13
N GLN A 132 22.22 -4.93 -11.88
CA GLN A 132 21.10 -4.62 -10.99
C GLN A 132 21.01 -3.11 -10.70
N ALA A 133 22.15 -2.43 -10.52
CA ALA A 133 22.14 -0.98 -10.34
C ALA A 133 21.55 -0.23 -11.55
N GLU A 134 21.94 -0.61 -12.76
CA GLU A 134 21.42 -0.02 -14.00
C GLU A 134 19.93 -0.30 -14.19
N HIS A 135 19.47 -1.51 -13.83
CA HIS A 135 18.05 -1.86 -13.83
C HIS A 135 17.25 -0.95 -12.91
N CYS A 136 17.60 -0.87 -11.63
CA CYS A 136 16.91 0.01 -10.68
C CYS A 136 16.90 1.47 -11.14
N PHE A 137 17.98 1.96 -11.74
CA PHE A 137 18.05 3.31 -12.29
C PHE A 137 17.03 3.54 -13.42
N LYS A 138 16.97 2.62 -14.39
CA LYS A 138 16.02 2.70 -15.51
C LYS A 138 14.57 2.66 -15.05
N GLU A 139 14.24 1.83 -14.06
CA GLU A 139 12.89 1.80 -13.49
C GLU A 139 12.52 3.13 -12.81
N MET A 140 13.46 3.76 -12.09
CA MET A 140 13.23 5.08 -11.51
C MET A 140 13.01 6.16 -12.59
N GLU A 141 13.80 6.16 -13.66
CA GLU A 141 13.61 7.07 -14.80
C GLU A 141 12.25 6.84 -15.46
N HIS A 142 11.88 5.58 -15.69
CA HIS A 142 10.59 5.21 -16.28
C HIS A 142 9.41 5.70 -15.44
N ILE A 143 9.47 5.55 -14.11
CA ILE A 143 8.44 6.10 -13.20
C ILE A 143 8.41 7.63 -13.32
N TYR A 144 9.55 8.30 -13.26
CA TYR A 144 9.64 9.75 -13.33
C TYR A 144 9.03 10.32 -14.61
N ASP A 145 9.39 9.76 -15.76
CA ASP A 145 8.93 10.23 -17.08
C ASP A 145 7.41 10.12 -17.22
N ASN A 146 6.80 9.07 -16.67
CA ASN A 146 5.35 8.91 -16.70
C ASN A 146 4.64 9.83 -15.69
N VAL A 147 5.14 9.91 -14.45
CA VAL A 147 4.50 10.69 -13.38
C VAL A 147 4.61 12.20 -13.61
N MET A 148 5.70 12.69 -14.19
CA MET A 148 5.89 14.12 -14.46
C MET A 148 4.88 14.69 -15.47
N THR A 149 4.23 13.83 -16.25
CA THR A 149 3.25 14.23 -17.28
C THR A 149 1.80 14.31 -16.78
N LEU A 150 1.54 13.92 -15.53
CA LEU A 150 0.23 14.00 -14.87
C LEU A 150 -0.11 15.44 -14.45
#